data_AF-A0A970APD9-F1
#
_entry.id   AF-A0A970APD9-F1
#
_cell.length_a   1.000
_cell.length_b   1.000
_cell.length_c   1.000
_cell.angle_alpha   90.00
_cell.angle_beta   90.00
_cell.angle_gamma   90.00
#
_symmetry.space_group_name_H-M   'P 1'
#
loop_
_entity.id
_entity.type
_entity.pdbx_description
1 polymer ?
#
loop_
_entity_poly.entity_id
_entity_poly.type
_entity_poly.pdbx_seq_one_letter_code
_entity_poly.pdbx_strand_id
1 'polypeptide(L)' 'GLNPGLSFGQLSITSSNNQTLISVTDSNQLLAKLNGVAPNTLTASDFISQ' A
#
# COMPACT_ATOMS: atom_id res chain seq x y z
N GLY A 1 4.24 1.59 12.72
CA GLY A 1 4.44 0.33 12.00
C GLY A 1 3.11 -0.15 11.48
N LEU A 2 3.09 -0.82 10.32
CA LEU A 2 1.91 -1.59 9.90
C LEU A 2 1.53 -2.56 11.02
N ASN A 3 0.23 -2.79 11.20
CA ASN A 3 -0.33 -3.71 12.19
C ASN A 3 0.50 -5.02 12.22
N PRO A 4 0.94 -5.54 13.38
CA PRO A 4 1.77 -6.74 13.44
C PRO A 4 0.99 -7.92 12.83
N GLY A 5 1.31 -8.26 11.59
CA GLY A 5 0.62 -9.33 10.84
C GLY A 5 0.39 -9.07 9.36
N LEU A 6 0.51 -7.84 8.85
CA LEU A 6 0.42 -7.58 7.41
C LEU A 6 1.81 -7.55 6.76
N SER A 7 2.06 -8.48 5.85
CA SER A 7 3.23 -8.46 4.96
C SER A 7 2.96 -7.65 3.70
N PHE A 8 4.01 -7.15 3.05
CA PHE A 8 3.88 -6.37 1.80
C PHE A 8 3.15 -7.13 0.69
N GLY A 9 3.33 -8.46 0.62
CA GLY A 9 2.63 -9.31 -0.35
C GLY A 9 1.12 -9.41 -0.15
N GLN A 10 0.60 -8.95 1.00
CA GLN A 10 -0.84 -8.91 1.30
C GLN A 10 -1.46 -7.54 1.00
N LEU A 11 -0.68 -6.62 0.41
CA LEU A 11 -1.15 -5.30 -0.01
C LEU A 11 -1.53 -5.32 -1.50
N SER A 12 -2.67 -4.71 -1.80
CA SER A 12 -3.03 -4.30 -3.15
C SER A 12 -2.70 -2.82 -3.30
N ILE A 13 -1.85 -2.50 -4.27
CA ILE A 13 -1.34 -1.15 -4.54
C ILE A 13 -1.75 -0.79 -5.97
N THR A 14 -2.75 0.07 -6.12
CA THR A 14 -3.36 0.38 -7.42
C THR A 14 -3.45 1.89 -7.65
N SER A 15 -3.40 2.31 -8.91
CA SER A 15 -3.62 3.71 -9.28
C SER A 15 -5.09 4.00 -9.54
N SER A 16 -5.61 5.11 -9.03
CA SER A 16 -6.95 5.64 -9.32
C SER A 16 -6.96 7.16 -9.24
N ASN A 17 -7.47 7.85 -10.27
CA ASN A 17 -7.64 9.32 -10.29
C ASN A 17 -6.43 10.14 -9.79
N ASN A 18 -5.22 9.84 -10.29
CA ASN A 18 -3.96 10.49 -9.86
C ASN A 18 -3.59 10.23 -8.38
N GLN A 19 -4.10 9.16 -7.81
CA GLN A 19 -3.79 8.69 -6.47
C GLN A 19 -3.32 7.23 -6.53
N THR A 20 -2.45 6.84 -5.61
CA THR A 20 -2.22 5.44 -5.30
C THR A 20 -3.07 5.05 -4.09
N LEU A 21 -3.81 3.95 -4.22
CA LEU A 21 -4.60 3.34 -3.16
C LEU A 21 -3.86 2.11 -2.65
N ILE A 22 -3.70 2.00 -1.34
CA ILE A 22 -3.11 0.84 -0.67
C ILE A 22 -4.20 0.20 0.18
N SER A 23 -4.54 -1.04 -0.12
CA SER A 23 -5.53 -1.83 0.61
C SER A 23 -5.02 -3.22 0.96
N VAL A 24 -5.71 -3.91 1.86
CA VAL A 24 -5.47 -5.34 2.13
C VAL A 24 -6.13 -6.16 1.01
N THR A 25 -5.40 -7.06 0.38
CA THR A 25 -5.89 -7.88 -0.74
C THR A 25 -7.11 -8.70 -0.37
N ASP A 26 -7.11 -9.35 0.80
CA ASP A 26 -8.17 -10.29 1.19
C ASP A 26 -9.48 -9.61 1.60
N SER A 27 -9.40 -8.42 2.21
CA SER A 27 -10.58 -7.73 2.77
C SER A 27 -11.00 -6.48 2.01
N ASN A 28 -10.19 -6.03 1.04
CA ASN A 28 -10.30 -4.73 0.39
C ASN A 28 -10.30 -3.54 1.38
N GLN A 29 -9.85 -3.75 2.62
CA GLN A 29 -9.74 -2.68 3.60
C GLN A 29 -8.73 -1.65 3.10
N LEU A 30 -9.19 -0.43 2.84
CA LEU A 30 -8.33 0.67 2.48
C LEU A 30 -7.49 1.11 3.69
N LEU A 31 -6.17 1.12 3.52
CA LEU A 31 -5.22 1.51 4.55
C LEU A 31 -4.68 2.93 4.32
N ALA A 32 -4.42 3.29 3.06
CA ALA A 32 -3.86 4.60 2.71
C ALA A 32 -4.23 5.07 1.31
N LYS A 33 -4.16 6.39 1.13
CA LYS A 33 -4.24 7.09 -0.16
C LYS A 33 -3.04 8.02 -0.30
N LEU A 34 -2.34 7.93 -1.42
CA LEU A 34 -1.17 8.76 -1.71
C LEU A 34 -1.43 9.58 -2.97
N ASN A 35 -1.52 10.89 -2.83
CA ASN A 35 -1.78 11.80 -3.95
C ASN A 35 -0.51 12.03 -4.77
N GLY A 36 -0.60 11.88 -6.10
CA GLY A 36 0.53 12.16 -7.00
C GLY A 36 1.71 11.19 -6.88
N VAL A 37 1.55 10.10 -6.13
CA VAL A 37 2.53 9.01 -6.06
C VAL A 37 2.10 7.92 -7.04
N ALA A 38 3.04 7.43 -7.85
CA ALA A 38 2.77 6.32 -8.77
C ALA A 38 2.98 4.97 -8.06
N PRO A 39 2.11 3.96 -8.27
CA PRO A 39 2.21 2.68 -7.56
C PRO A 39 3.55 1.96 -7.76
N ASN A 40 4.15 2.11 -8.94
CA ASN A 40 5.41 1.47 -9.31
C ASN A 40 6.64 2.06 -8.60
N THR A 41 6.51 3.19 -7.89
CA THR A 41 7.59 3.74 -7.07
C THR A 41 7.58 3.19 -5.65
N LEU A 42 6.57 2.40 -5.27
CA LEU A 42 6.44 1.81 -3.95
C LEU A 42 6.97 0.37 -3.97
N THR A 43 7.87 0.08 -3.05
CA THR A 43 8.52 -1.22 -2.88
C THR A 43 8.35 -1.72 -1.45
N ALA A 44 8.61 -3.00 -1.21
CA ALA A 44 8.54 -3.57 0.15
C ALA A 44 9.40 -2.81 1.16
N SER A 45 10.55 -2.28 0.73
CA SER A 45 11.49 -1.51 1.55
C SER A 45 10.87 -0.23 2.12
N ASP A 46 9.89 0.36 1.44
CA ASP A 46 9.22 1.59 1.89
C ASP A 46 8.26 1.34 3.08
N PHE A 47 7.95 0.07 3.38
CA PHE A 47 7.01 -0.34 4.41
C PHE A 47 7.67 -0.99 5.63
N ILE A 48 8.99 -1.20 5.58
CA ILE A 48 9.78 -1.74 6.68
C ILE A 48 10.44 -0.56 7.38
N SER A 49 10.05 -0.29 8.63
CA SER A 49 10.86 0.58 9.50
C SER A 49 12.03 -0.25 10.02
N GLN A 50 13.26 0.21 9.79
CA GLN A 50 14.43 -0.31 10.50
C GLN A 50 14.27 -0.17 12.01
#